data_AF-A0A920NWS7-F1
#
_entry.id   AF-A0A920NWS7-F1
#
_cell.length_a   1.000
_cell.length_b   1.000
_cell.length_c   1.000
_cell.angle_alpha   90.00
_cell.angle_beta   90.00
_cell.angle_gamma   90.00
#
_symmetry.space_group_name_H-M   'P 1'
#
loop_
_entity.id
_entity.type
_entity.pdbx_description
1 polymer ?
#
loop_
_entity_poly.entity_id
_entity_poly.type
_entity_poly.pdbx_seq_one_letter_code
_entity_poly.pdbx_strand_id
1 'polypeptide(L)'
;MVKKVPDTQMILDHFGTPLGVGPYANKREEIFEQWKKDIKEISKSENVFMKIGGMAMPDNGFGWNNRDKPATSDEFVEAQRPYYLHAIDCFGPERCMMESNFPVDRMSLSYHVLYNGLKKIVADFSDDEKDQMFYRTAESVYTVN
;
A
#
# COMPACT_ATOMS: atom_id res chain seq x y z
N MET A 1 19.32 8.08 -2.30
CA MET A 1 19.14 8.15 -3.77
C MET A 1 18.20 9.29 -4.13
N VAL A 2 16.95 9.29 -3.64
CA VAL A 2 15.93 10.35 -3.87
C VAL A 2 16.49 11.78 -3.80
N LYS A 3 17.16 12.15 -2.69
CA LYS A 3 17.75 13.49 -2.48
C LYS A 3 18.78 13.92 -3.55
N LYS A 4 19.31 13.00 -4.36
CA LYS A 4 20.28 13.30 -5.43
C LYS A 4 19.62 13.61 -6.78
N VAL A 5 18.31 13.36 -6.92
CA VAL A 5 17.56 13.49 -8.16
C VAL A 5 16.19 14.13 -7.88
N PRO A 6 16.15 15.36 -7.32
CA PRO A 6 14.92 16.00 -6.88
C PRO A 6 13.92 16.25 -8.02
N ASP A 7 14.40 16.42 -9.24
CA ASP A 7 13.56 16.70 -10.43
C ASP A 7 12.98 15.44 -11.07
N THR A 8 13.31 14.25 -10.55
CA THR A 8 12.78 12.97 -11.06
C THR A 8 11.63 12.51 -10.17
N GLN A 9 10.44 12.36 -10.75
CA GLN A 9 9.32 11.72 -10.07
C GLN A 9 9.66 10.24 -9.79
N MET A 10 9.44 9.81 -8.55
CA MET A 10 9.74 8.46 -8.10
C MET A 10 8.51 7.81 -7.49
N ILE A 11 8.31 6.53 -7.80
CA ILE A 11 7.25 5.72 -7.24
C ILE A 11 7.86 4.72 -6.26
N LEU A 12 7.50 4.84 -4.99
CA LEU A 12 7.73 3.81 -4.00
C LEU A 12 6.66 2.73 -4.16
N ASP A 13 7.06 1.59 -4.69
CA ASP A 13 6.14 0.49 -4.96
C ASP A 13 5.79 -0.27 -3.68
N HIS A 14 4.53 -0.70 -3.60
CA HIS A 14 3.98 -1.68 -2.65
C HIS A 14 4.37 -1.46 -1.18
N PHE A 15 4.20 -0.25 -0.67
CA PHE A 15 4.59 0.12 0.70
C PHE A 15 6.09 -0.04 1.02
N GLY A 16 6.96 -0.24 0.04
CA GLY A 16 8.35 -0.67 0.29
C GLY A 16 8.47 -2.13 0.75
N THR A 17 7.41 -2.92 0.58
CA THR A 17 7.31 -4.37 0.84
C THR A 17 7.81 -4.81 2.23
N PRO A 18 7.07 -4.48 3.32
CA PRO A 18 7.36 -5.04 4.64
C PRO A 18 7.35 -6.58 4.58
N LEU A 19 8.46 -7.20 4.97
CA LEU A 19 8.62 -8.65 4.96
C LEU A 19 8.05 -9.28 6.23
N GLY A 20 7.35 -10.41 6.07
CA GLY A 20 6.75 -11.16 7.17
C GLY A 20 7.01 -12.66 7.10
N VAL A 21 8.02 -13.09 6.35
CA VAL A 21 8.38 -14.51 6.13
C VAL A 21 9.84 -14.78 6.45
N GLY A 22 10.21 -16.07 6.51
CA GLY A 22 11.59 -16.50 6.73
C GLY A 22 12.17 -15.94 8.05
N PRO A 23 13.35 -15.29 8.02
CA PRO A 23 13.95 -14.68 9.22
C PRO A 23 13.10 -13.59 9.90
N TYR A 24 12.06 -13.11 9.22
CA TYR A 24 11.18 -12.02 9.66
C TYR A 24 9.81 -12.50 10.17
N ALA A 25 9.51 -13.80 10.14
CA ALA A 25 8.18 -14.34 10.43
C ALA A 25 7.59 -13.93 11.79
N ASN A 26 8.45 -13.77 12.80
CA ASN A 26 8.05 -13.39 14.16
C ASN A 26 8.39 -11.93 14.52
N LYS A 27 8.61 -11.08 13.50
CA LYS A 27 9.10 -9.70 13.68
C LYS A 27 8.13 -8.64 13.15
N ARG A 28 6.87 -9.00 12.87
CA ARG A 28 5.91 -8.09 12.22
C ARG A 28 5.78 -6.75 12.95
N GLU A 29 5.68 -6.76 14.27
CA GLU A 29 5.53 -5.53 15.06
C GLU A 29 6.80 -4.65 15.00
N GLU A 30 7.99 -5.25 15.19
CA GLU A 30 9.28 -4.56 15.04
C GLU A 30 9.42 -3.92 13.65
N ILE A 31 9.08 -4.69 12.61
CA ILE A 31 9.13 -4.24 11.21
C ILE A 31 8.11 -3.14 10.96
N PHE A 32 6.90 -3.25 11.50
CA PHE A 32 5.87 -2.22 11.36
C PHE A 32 6.32 -0.90 12.00
N GLU A 33 6.89 -0.94 13.22
CA GLU A 33 7.40 0.26 13.89
C GLU A 33 8.55 0.91 13.15
N GLN A 34 9.47 0.11 12.59
CA GLN A 34 10.56 0.65 11.77
C GLN A 34 10.04 1.20 10.44
N TRP A 35 9.16 0.47 9.76
CA TRP A 35 8.53 0.86 8.52
C TRP A 35 7.83 2.21 8.64
N LYS A 36 7.07 2.45 9.72
CA LYS A 36 6.42 3.75 9.95
C LYS A 36 7.42 4.92 9.95
N LYS A 37 8.59 4.73 10.56
CA LYS A 37 9.67 5.75 10.61
C LYS A 37 10.25 5.98 9.21
N ASP A 38 10.51 4.91 8.47
CA ASP A 38 11.10 4.96 7.14
C ASP A 38 10.14 5.63 6.15
N ILE A 39 8.86 5.29 6.20
CA ILE A 39 7.80 5.93 5.40
C ILE A 39 7.66 7.41 5.73
N LYS A 40 7.70 7.79 7.01
CA LYS A 40 7.66 9.19 7.41
C LYS A 40 8.89 9.98 6.95
N GLU A 41 10.07 9.36 6.91
CA GLU A 41 11.28 10.03 6.42
C GLU A 41 11.24 10.20 4.90
N ILE A 42 10.86 9.16 4.15
CA ILE A 42 10.84 9.24 2.68
C ILE A 42 9.71 10.14 2.16
N SER A 43 8.57 10.23 2.86
CA SER A 43 7.45 11.10 2.48
C SER A 43 7.78 12.60 2.50
N LYS A 44 8.85 13.00 3.20
CA LYS A 44 9.39 14.37 3.18
C LYS A 44 9.96 14.78 1.82
N SER A 45 10.20 13.81 0.93
CA SER A 45 10.66 14.08 -0.43
C SER A 45 9.42 14.27 -1.32
N GLU A 46 9.15 15.52 -1.72
CA GLU A 46 7.93 15.87 -2.45
C GLU A 46 7.82 15.21 -3.83
N ASN A 47 8.96 14.83 -4.43
CA ASN A 47 9.02 14.11 -5.70
C ASN A 47 8.77 12.59 -5.59
N VAL A 48 8.44 12.09 -4.40
CA VAL A 48 8.12 10.67 -4.18
C VAL A 48 6.61 10.49 -3.99
N PHE A 49 6.07 9.53 -4.74
CA PHE A 49 4.71 9.04 -4.68
C PHE A 49 4.73 7.58 -4.23
N MET A 50 3.62 7.07 -3.69
CA MET A 50 3.54 5.69 -3.21
C MET A 50 2.41 4.92 -3.89
N LYS A 51 2.72 3.71 -4.37
CA LYS A 51 1.68 2.69 -4.61
C LYS A 51 1.32 2.02 -3.29
N ILE A 52 0.04 2.10 -2.95
CA ILE A 52 -0.54 1.52 -1.74
C ILE A 52 -1.35 0.25 -2.05
N GLY A 53 -0.83 -0.59 -2.95
CA GLY A 53 -1.29 -1.96 -3.20
C GLY A 53 -0.15 -2.97 -2.97
N GLY A 54 -0.34 -4.24 -3.33
CA GLY A 54 0.73 -5.24 -3.27
C GLY A 54 1.17 -5.63 -1.86
N MET A 55 0.28 -5.52 -0.87
CA MET A 55 0.55 -5.92 0.51
C MET A 55 -0.10 -7.26 0.87
N ALA A 56 -0.73 -7.95 -0.09
CA ALA A 56 -1.22 -9.31 0.09
C ALA A 56 -0.31 -10.37 -0.56
N MET A 57 0.94 -10.04 -0.89
CA MET A 57 1.90 -11.01 -1.41
C MET A 57 2.27 -12.04 -0.32
N PRO A 58 2.67 -13.28 -0.68
CA PRO A 58 3.19 -14.26 0.27
C PRO A 58 4.30 -13.69 1.16
N ASP A 59 5.16 -12.83 0.61
CA ASP A 59 6.32 -12.26 1.30
C ASP A 59 5.95 -11.33 2.47
N ASN A 60 4.75 -10.72 2.43
CA ASN A 60 4.25 -9.90 3.55
C ASN A 60 3.83 -10.77 4.75
N GLY A 61 3.68 -12.09 4.55
CA GLY A 61 3.54 -13.05 5.63
C GLY A 61 2.17 -13.10 6.32
N PHE A 62 1.11 -12.56 5.72
CA PHE A 62 -0.25 -12.66 6.28
C PHE A 62 -0.81 -14.10 6.27
N GLY A 63 -0.14 -15.03 5.58
CA GLY A 63 -0.44 -16.46 5.60
C GLY A 63 -1.69 -16.87 4.83
N TRP A 64 -2.37 -15.92 4.16
CA TRP A 64 -3.56 -16.16 3.36
C TRP A 64 -3.31 -17.11 2.18
N ASN A 65 -2.10 -17.07 1.63
CA ASN A 65 -1.66 -17.93 0.54
C ASN A 65 -1.58 -19.44 0.88
N ASN A 66 -1.62 -19.79 2.16
CA ASN A 66 -1.55 -21.18 2.63
C ASN A 66 -2.92 -21.69 3.13
N ARG A 67 -3.99 -20.91 2.97
CA ARG A 67 -5.34 -21.27 3.44
C ARG A 67 -6.13 -21.97 2.35
N ASP A 68 -7.08 -22.82 2.75
CA ASP A 68 -8.04 -23.45 1.83
C ASP A 68 -8.98 -22.43 1.17
N LYS A 69 -9.21 -21.30 1.84
CA LYS A 69 -10.04 -20.18 1.36
C LYS A 69 -9.25 -18.87 1.39
N PRO A 70 -9.39 -18.02 0.36
CA PRO A 70 -8.76 -16.71 0.35
C PRO A 70 -9.30 -15.83 1.48
N ALA A 71 -8.52 -14.80 1.85
CA ALA A 71 -8.99 -13.81 2.81
C ALA A 71 -10.27 -13.11 2.33
N THR A 72 -11.10 -12.70 3.28
CA THR A 72 -12.23 -11.79 3.04
C THR A 72 -11.77 -10.33 3.02
N SER A 73 -12.63 -9.44 2.52
CA SER A 73 -12.33 -7.99 2.56
C SER A 73 -12.23 -7.44 3.98
N ASP A 74 -12.93 -8.04 4.95
CA ASP A 74 -12.86 -7.62 6.36
C ASP A 74 -11.57 -8.05 7.03
N GLU A 75 -11.12 -9.30 6.80
CA GLU A 75 -9.79 -9.76 7.27
C GLU A 75 -8.66 -8.94 6.65
N PHE A 76 -8.80 -8.57 5.37
CA PHE A 76 -7.85 -7.68 4.71
C PHE A 76 -7.79 -6.31 5.41
N VAL A 77 -8.95 -5.69 5.67
CA VAL A 77 -9.03 -4.40 6.35
C VAL A 77 -8.43 -4.49 7.75
N GLU A 78 -8.83 -5.49 8.55
CA GLU A 78 -8.33 -5.68 9.91
C GLU A 78 -6.80 -5.79 9.95
N ALA A 79 -6.23 -6.60 9.06
CA ALA A 79 -4.80 -6.86 9.06
C ALA A 79 -3.95 -5.70 8.53
N GLN A 80 -4.49 -4.91 7.59
CA GLN A 80 -3.67 -3.98 6.79
C GLN A 80 -4.02 -2.50 6.98
N ARG A 81 -5.22 -2.15 7.49
CA ARG A 81 -5.65 -0.76 7.64
C ARG A 81 -4.61 0.16 8.30
N PRO A 82 -3.86 -0.25 9.36
CA PRO A 82 -2.85 0.61 9.95
C PRO A 82 -1.73 1.05 8.99
N TYR A 83 -1.32 0.19 8.06
CA TYR A 83 -0.32 0.53 7.04
C TYR A 83 -0.87 1.54 6.04
N TYR A 84 -2.10 1.32 5.57
CA TYR A 84 -2.76 2.24 4.64
C TYR A 84 -2.92 3.63 5.25
N LEU A 85 -3.48 3.73 6.46
CA LEU A 85 -3.70 5.02 7.11
C LEU A 85 -2.38 5.74 7.38
N HIS A 86 -1.36 5.04 7.88
CA HIS A 86 -0.05 5.66 8.12
C HIS A 86 0.61 6.18 6.83
N ALA A 87 0.51 5.43 5.73
CA ALA A 87 1.02 5.86 4.43
C ALA A 87 0.28 7.12 3.94
N ILE A 88 -1.05 7.11 3.99
CA ILE A 88 -1.89 8.24 3.57
C ILE A 88 -1.62 9.47 4.45
N ASP A 89 -1.52 9.31 5.78
CA ASP A 89 -1.19 10.40 6.70
C ASP A 89 0.18 11.02 6.42
N CYS A 90 1.15 10.21 5.96
CA CYS A 90 2.51 10.68 5.67
C CYS A 90 2.65 11.34 4.29
N PHE A 91 1.95 10.82 3.28
CA PHE A 91 2.10 11.25 1.89
C PHE A 91 1.04 12.25 1.46
N GLY A 92 -0.17 12.16 2.00
CA GLY A 92 -1.36 12.80 1.48
C GLY A 92 -2.02 11.95 0.37
N PRO A 93 -3.36 12.00 0.23
CA PRO A 93 -4.10 11.30 -0.84
C PRO A 93 -3.57 11.60 -2.25
N GLU A 94 -3.11 12.83 -2.49
CA GLU A 94 -2.54 13.32 -3.75
C GLU A 94 -1.17 12.72 -4.11
N ARG A 95 -0.57 11.95 -3.20
CA ARG A 95 0.68 11.20 -3.46
C ARG A 95 0.55 9.70 -3.22
N CYS A 96 -0.65 9.20 -2.98
CA CYS A 96 -0.95 7.78 -2.88
C CYS A 96 -1.74 7.27 -4.09
N MET A 97 -1.38 6.09 -4.60
CA MET A 97 -2.07 5.42 -5.71
C MET A 97 -2.50 4.02 -5.30
N MET A 98 -3.80 3.75 -5.35
CA MET A 98 -4.34 2.42 -5.15
C MET A 98 -4.16 1.56 -6.39
N GLU A 99 -3.73 0.33 -6.18
CA GLU A 99 -3.43 -0.60 -7.26
C GLU A 99 -3.55 -2.04 -6.75
N SER A 100 -3.47 -3.00 -7.67
CA SER A 100 -3.86 -4.38 -7.38
C SER A 100 -2.70 -5.33 -7.13
N ASN A 101 -1.55 -5.08 -7.76
CA ASN A 101 -0.42 -6.00 -7.88
C ASN A 101 -0.80 -7.37 -8.47
N PHE A 102 -1.91 -7.44 -9.23
CA PHE A 102 -2.33 -8.68 -9.88
C PHE A 102 -1.38 -9.05 -11.03
N PRO A 103 -1.06 -10.34 -11.20
CA PRO A 103 -1.68 -11.49 -10.52
C PRO A 103 -0.98 -11.95 -9.23
N VAL A 104 0.02 -11.26 -8.70
CA VAL A 104 0.79 -11.73 -7.52
C VAL A 104 -0.10 -11.83 -6.27
N ASP A 105 -0.88 -10.79 -5.99
CA ASP A 105 -1.78 -10.75 -4.83
C ASP A 105 -2.92 -11.80 -4.92
N ARG A 106 -3.17 -12.36 -6.11
CA ARG A 106 -4.15 -13.45 -6.32
C ARG A 106 -3.86 -14.67 -5.44
N MET A 107 -2.60 -14.87 -5.06
CA MET A 107 -2.21 -15.96 -4.17
C MET A 107 -2.91 -15.89 -2.81
N SER A 108 -3.31 -14.71 -2.37
CA SER A 108 -3.89 -14.49 -1.04
C SER A 108 -5.38 -14.12 -1.07
N LEU A 109 -5.81 -13.37 -2.09
CA LEU A 109 -7.17 -12.86 -2.18
C LEU A 109 -7.61 -12.60 -3.63
N SER A 110 -8.93 -12.51 -3.85
CA SER A 110 -9.47 -12.19 -5.18
C SER A 110 -9.43 -10.68 -5.45
N TYR A 111 -9.47 -10.30 -6.74
CA TYR A 111 -9.48 -8.89 -7.15
C TYR A 111 -10.66 -8.11 -6.53
N HIS A 112 -11.84 -8.74 -6.46
CA HIS A 112 -13.03 -8.15 -5.83
C HIS A 112 -12.85 -7.95 -4.33
N VAL A 113 -12.23 -8.92 -3.64
CA VAL A 113 -11.91 -8.79 -2.21
C VAL A 113 -10.97 -7.61 -1.99
N LEU A 114 -9.92 -7.47 -2.81
CA LEU A 114 -8.96 -6.37 -2.70
C LEU A 114 -9.67 -5.02 -2.81
N TYR A 115 -10.37 -4.77 -3.92
CA TYR A 115 -10.98 -3.46 -4.15
C TYR A 115 -12.12 -3.14 -3.18
N ASN A 116 -12.86 -4.14 -2.71
CA ASN A 116 -13.84 -3.92 -1.64
C ASN A 116 -13.14 -3.55 -0.32
N GLY A 117 -12.02 -4.21 0.00
CA GLY A 117 -11.19 -3.88 1.14
C GLY A 117 -10.63 -2.46 1.06
N LEU A 118 -10.04 -2.08 -0.08
CA LEU A 118 -9.54 -0.73 -0.33
C LEU A 118 -10.62 0.34 -0.10
N LYS A 119 -11.83 0.13 -0.65
CA LYS A 119 -12.98 1.04 -0.44
C LYS A 119 -13.40 1.13 1.02
N LYS A 120 -13.37 0.01 1.77
CA LYS A 120 -13.65 -0.01 3.22
C LYS A 120 -12.60 0.75 4.03
N ILE A 121 -11.33 0.67 3.65
CA ILE A 121 -10.24 1.39 4.35
C ILE A 121 -10.50 2.90 4.33
N VAL A 122 -10.88 3.44 3.17
CA VAL A 122 -11.07 4.89 2.98
C VAL A 122 -12.55 5.31 3.01
N ALA A 123 -13.44 4.52 3.63
CA ALA A 123 -14.88 4.77 3.61
C ALA A 123 -15.25 6.20 4.08
N ASP A 124 -14.57 6.68 5.12
CA ASP A 124 -14.83 7.97 5.77
C ASP A 124 -14.06 9.15 5.16
N PHE A 125 -13.27 8.91 4.11
CA PHE A 125 -12.58 9.97 3.38
C PHE A 125 -13.56 10.72 2.47
N SER A 126 -13.23 11.95 2.12
CA SER A 126 -14.01 12.73 1.15
C SER A 126 -13.95 12.12 -0.25
N ASP A 127 -14.91 12.47 -1.10
CA ASP A 127 -14.93 12.00 -2.49
C ASP A 127 -13.71 12.49 -3.28
N ASP A 128 -13.20 13.69 -2.98
CA ASP A 128 -11.99 14.21 -3.63
C ASP A 128 -10.74 13.42 -3.23
N GLU A 129 -10.57 13.09 -1.96
CA GLU A 129 -9.44 12.26 -1.50
C GLU A 129 -9.51 10.84 -2.07
N LYS A 130 -10.71 10.27 -2.19
CA LYS A 130 -10.93 8.98 -2.85
C LYS A 130 -10.56 9.07 -4.33
N ASP A 131 -11.03 10.09 -5.04
CA ASP A 131 -10.71 10.30 -6.47
C ASP A 131 -9.20 10.43 -6.71
N GLN A 132 -8.49 11.14 -5.81
CA GLN A 132 -7.03 11.21 -5.87
C GLN A 132 -6.41 9.82 -5.83
N MET A 133 -6.72 9.05 -4.79
CA MET A 133 -6.09 7.75 -4.54
C MET A 133 -6.46 6.68 -5.57
N PHE A 134 -7.70 6.68 -6.07
CA PHE A 134 -8.17 5.66 -7.02
C PHE A 134 -7.88 6.00 -8.48
N TYR A 135 -7.60 7.26 -8.82
CA TYR A 135 -7.54 7.69 -10.21
C TYR A 135 -6.60 8.89 -10.46
N ARG A 136 -6.88 10.07 -9.90
CA ARG A 136 -6.26 11.32 -10.36
C ARG A 136 -4.76 11.40 -10.09
N THR A 137 -4.28 10.83 -8.99
CA THR A 137 -2.84 10.77 -8.70
C THR A 137 -2.10 10.00 -9.80
N ALA A 138 -2.62 8.85 -10.22
CA ALA A 138 -2.01 8.04 -11.28
C ALA A 138 -2.09 8.72 -12.65
N GLU A 139 -3.23 9.33 -12.96
CA GLU A 139 -3.43 10.13 -14.19
C GLU A 139 -2.37 11.23 -14.30
N SER A 140 -2.21 12.03 -13.25
CA SER A 140 -1.25 13.14 -13.24
C SER A 140 0.20 12.66 -13.31
N VAL A 141 0.55 11.62 -12.56
CA VAL A 141 1.95 11.15 -12.47
C VAL A 141 2.39 10.43 -13.74
N TYR A 142 1.52 9.65 -14.36
CA TYR A 142 1.83 8.90 -15.57
C TYR A 142 1.43 9.62 -16.86
N THR A 143 0.77 10.78 -16.77
CA THR A 143 0.33 11.58 -17.92
C THR A 143 -0.54 10.76 -18.88
N VAL A 144 -1.60 10.13 -18.34
CA VAL A 144 -2.51 9.26 -19.11
C VAL A 144 -3.91 9.85 -19.17
N ASN A 145 -4.24 10.50 -20.30
CA ASN A 145 -5.58 11.00 -20.63
C ASN A 145 -6.08 10.36 -21.93
#